data_AF-A0A432K021-F1
#
_entry.id   AF-A0A432K021-F1
#
_cell.length_a   1.000
_cell.length_b   1.000
_cell.length_c   1.000
_cell.angle_alpha   90.00
_cell.angle_beta   90.00
_cell.angle_gamma   90.00
#
_symmetry.space_group_name_H-M   'P 1'
#
loop_
_entity.id
_entity.type
_entity.pdbx_description
1 polymer ?
#
loop_
_entity_poly.entity_id
_entity_poly.type
_entity_poly.pdbx_seq_one_letter_code
_entity_poly.pdbx_strand_id
1 'polypeptide(L)'
;MAKNNKKFEETDETFAQIEDTLGKTEQFVENNKKNLGYGVLGLMAVIVAVILYFNYVKDPNEKEAYDLMFQAEQYFAKDSFNLALNGDNSAPGFLEIIDNYGSTKSGNLAHYYAGICYLHLANSQANPKEYFENAIDELGSFS
;
A
#
# COMPACT_ATOMS: atom_id res chain seq x y z
N MET A 1 27.14 60.16 -28.10
CA MET A 1 26.19 59.97 -26.99
C MET A 1 25.15 58.88 -27.30
N ALA A 2 25.55 57.68 -27.76
CA ALA A 2 24.61 56.69 -28.34
C ALA A 2 24.43 55.38 -27.54
N LYS A 3 25.11 55.21 -26.39
CA LYS A 3 25.05 53.97 -25.60
C LYS A 3 23.92 53.93 -24.55
N ASN A 4 23.32 55.08 -24.21
CA ASN A 4 22.34 55.15 -23.11
C ASN A 4 20.88 54.90 -23.56
N ASN A 5 20.53 55.16 -24.82
CA ASN A 5 19.17 54.92 -25.32
C ASN A 5 18.85 53.43 -25.50
N LYS A 6 19.79 52.65 -26.05
CA LYS A 6 19.58 51.21 -26.27
C LYS A 6 19.28 50.45 -24.98
N LYS A 7 19.93 50.83 -23.88
CA LYS A 7 19.75 50.18 -22.58
C LYS A 7 18.40 50.53 -21.94
N PHE A 8 17.84 51.70 -22.27
CA PHE A 8 16.54 52.16 -21.77
C PHE A 8 15.40 51.51 -22.57
N GLU A 9 15.50 51.47 -23.90
CA GLU A 9 14.57 50.73 -24.78
C GLU A 9 14.53 49.23 -24.44
N GLU A 10 15.68 48.60 -24.24
CA GLU A 10 15.77 47.18 -23.86
C GLU A 10 15.13 46.91 -22.48
N THR A 11 15.20 47.88 -21.56
CA THR A 11 14.57 47.77 -20.23
C THR A 11 13.05 47.93 -20.33
N ASP A 12 12.55 48.91 -21.09
CA ASP A 12 11.11 49.14 -21.30
C ASP A 12 10.45 47.99 -22.08
N GLU A 13 11.11 47.43 -23.09
CA GLU A 13 10.63 46.24 -23.81
C GLU A 13 10.57 45.02 -22.89
N THR A 14 11.54 44.87 -21.98
CA THR A 14 11.54 43.78 -20.99
C THR A 14 10.40 43.95 -19.98
N PHE A 15 10.14 45.18 -19.51
CA PHE A 15 9.03 45.48 -18.62
C PHE A 15 7.66 45.23 -19.29
N ALA A 16 7.49 45.68 -20.53
CA ALA A 16 6.27 45.46 -21.29
C ALA A 16 5.99 43.97 -21.54
N GLN A 17 7.03 43.17 -21.80
CA GLN A 17 6.90 41.71 -21.92
C GLN A 17 6.51 41.04 -20.59
N ILE A 18 7.04 41.52 -19.46
CA ILE A 18 6.67 41.02 -18.12
C ILE A 18 5.20 41.33 -17.81
N GLU A 19 4.73 42.56 -18.09
CA GLU A 19 3.33 42.94 -17.92
C GLU A 19 2.37 42.12 -18.79
N ASP A 20 2.70 41.91 -20.06
CA ASP A 20 1.87 41.13 -20.98
C ASP A 20 1.82 39.65 -20.57
N THR A 21 2.92 39.12 -20.02
CA THR A 21 2.97 37.74 -19.51
C THR A 21 2.21 37.59 -18.19
N LEU A 22 2.27 38.59 -17.31
CA LEU A 22 1.47 38.64 -16.08
C LEU A 22 -0.03 38.71 -16.41
N GLY A 23 -0.45 39.60 -17.30
CA GLY A 23 -1.85 39.74 -17.70
C GLY A 23 -2.42 38.47 -18.34
N LYS A 24 -1.63 37.75 -19.15
CA LYS A 24 -2.00 36.43 -19.70
C LYS A 24 -2.16 35.37 -18.61
N THR A 25 -1.32 35.42 -17.58
CA THR A 25 -1.41 34.50 -16.43
C THR A 25 -2.65 34.79 -15.59
N GLU A 26 -2.95 36.06 -15.32
CA GLU A 26 -4.18 36.48 -14.62
C GLU A 26 -5.43 36.06 -15.39
N GLN A 27 -5.50 36.33 -16.70
CA GLN A 27 -6.62 35.88 -17.54
C GLN A 27 -6.75 34.36 -17.56
N PHE A 28 -5.64 33.63 -17.61
CA PHE A 28 -5.68 32.16 -17.57
C PHE A 28 -6.27 31.66 -16.25
N VAL A 29 -5.81 32.21 -15.12
CA VAL A 29 -6.32 31.84 -13.79
C VAL A 29 -7.80 32.20 -13.67
N GLU A 30 -8.21 33.39 -14.13
CA GLU A 30 -9.59 33.83 -14.03
C GLU A 30 -10.54 32.99 -14.89
N ASN A 31 -10.12 32.67 -16.12
CA ASN A 31 -10.87 31.82 -17.04
C ASN A 31 -10.97 30.36 -16.55
N ASN A 32 -9.95 29.87 -15.85
CA ASN A 32 -9.87 28.49 -15.37
C ASN A 32 -10.15 28.34 -13.88
N LYS A 33 -10.54 29.39 -13.15
CA LYS A 33 -10.66 29.36 -11.68
C LYS A 33 -11.53 28.24 -11.15
N LYS A 34 -12.60 27.90 -11.88
CA LYS A 34 -13.50 26.78 -11.54
C LYS A 34 -12.79 25.43 -11.70
N ASN A 35 -12.09 25.23 -12.82
CA ASN A 35 -11.37 24.00 -13.10
C ASN A 35 -10.16 23.82 -12.16
N LEU A 36 -9.42 24.90 -11.88
CA LEU A 36 -8.36 24.91 -10.88
C LEU A 36 -8.91 24.60 -9.48
N GLY A 37 -10.05 25.19 -9.11
CA GLY A 37 -10.74 24.89 -7.86
C GLY A 37 -11.15 23.42 -7.75
N TYR A 38 -11.74 22.84 -8.80
CA TYR A 38 -12.05 21.40 -8.84
C TYR A 38 -10.80 20.53 -8.81
N GLY A 39 -9.70 20.95 -9.43
CA GLY A 39 -8.42 20.25 -9.36
C GLY A 39 -7.87 20.18 -7.95
N VAL A 40 -7.87 21.31 -7.23
CA VAL A 40 -7.45 21.36 -5.81
C VAL A 40 -8.38 20.54 -4.92
N LEU A 41 -9.70 20.65 -5.12
CA LEU A 41 -10.68 19.87 -4.35
C LEU A 41 -10.53 18.36 -4.61
N GLY A 42 -10.30 17.96 -5.86
CA GLY A 42 -10.05 16.57 -6.23
C GLY A 42 -8.77 16.03 -5.60
N LEU A 43 -7.68 16.81 -5.63
CA LEU A 43 -6.43 16.43 -4.97
C LEU A 43 -6.62 16.26 -3.44
N MET A 44 -7.30 17.20 -2.79
CA MET A 44 -7.65 17.11 -1.37
C MET A 44 -8.46 15.84 -1.07
N ALA A 45 -9.46 15.53 -1.90
CA ALA A 45 -10.28 14.33 -1.74
C ALA A 45 -9.45 13.04 -1.83
N VAL A 46 -8.50 12.96 -2.77
CA VAL A 46 -7.57 11.82 -2.88
C VAL A 46 -6.68 11.70 -1.64
N ILE A 47 -6.12 12.81 -1.15
CA ILE A 47 -5.28 12.80 0.06
C ILE A 47 -6.08 12.29 1.27
N VAL A 48 -7.31 12.79 1.47
CA VAL A 48 -8.18 12.33 2.55
C VAL A 48 -8.51 10.84 2.40
N ALA A 49 -8.84 10.38 1.19
CA ALA A 49 -9.13 8.97 0.94
C ALA A 49 -7.93 8.07 1.27
N VAL A 50 -6.71 8.49 0.91
CA VAL A 50 -5.47 7.77 1.25
C VAL A 50 -5.30 7.70 2.77
N ILE A 51 -5.39 8.83 3.48
CA ILE A 51 -5.23 8.87 4.95
C ILE A 51 -6.26 7.95 5.63
N LEU A 52 -7.51 7.98 5.18
CA LEU A 52 -8.56 7.12 5.73
C LEU A 52 -8.25 5.64 5.51
N TYR A 53 -7.83 5.26 4.30
CA TYR A 53 -7.47 3.87 4.00
C TYR A 53 -6.33 3.38 4.91
N PHE A 54 -5.27 4.16 5.10
CA PHE A 54 -4.16 3.75 5.95
C PHE A 54 -4.57 3.62 7.42
N ASN A 55 -5.26 4.63 7.98
CA ASN A 55 -5.58 4.66 9.41
C ASN A 55 -6.73 3.75 9.82
N TYR A 56 -7.70 3.51 8.94
CA TYR A 56 -8.92 2.78 9.29
C TYR A 56 -9.03 1.39 8.66
N VAL A 57 -8.19 1.08 7.67
CA VAL A 57 -8.19 -0.24 7.03
C VAL A 57 -6.84 -0.90 7.20
N LYS A 58 -5.76 -0.30 6.66
CA LYS A 58 -4.47 -0.96 6.60
C LYS A 58 -3.84 -1.21 7.97
N ASP A 59 -3.68 -0.16 8.78
CA ASP A 59 -2.99 -0.27 10.07
C ASP A 59 -3.79 -1.09 11.10
N PRO A 60 -5.13 -0.95 11.21
CA PRO A 60 -5.93 -1.82 12.07
C PRO A 60 -5.88 -3.29 11.65
N ASN A 61 -5.98 -3.59 10.36
CA ASN A 61 -5.91 -4.96 9.85
C ASN A 61 -4.54 -5.59 10.12
N GLU A 62 -3.45 -4.84 9.94
CA GLU A 62 -2.10 -5.31 10.30
C GLU A 62 -2.00 -5.66 11.77
N LYS A 63 -2.51 -4.79 12.64
CA LYS A 63 -2.48 -5.00 14.08
C LYS A 63 -3.29 -6.23 14.48
N GLU A 64 -4.48 -6.39 13.93
CA GLU A 64 -5.34 -7.55 14.20
C GLU A 64 -4.68 -8.85 13.71
N ALA A 65 -4.16 -8.84 12.48
CA ALA A 65 -3.41 -9.98 11.95
C ALA A 65 -2.22 -10.36 12.83
N TYR A 66 -1.44 -9.38 13.28
CA TYR A 66 -0.32 -9.58 14.20
C TYR A 66 -0.76 -10.22 15.53
N ASP A 67 -1.85 -9.73 16.10
CA ASP A 67 -2.37 -10.24 17.37
C ASP A 67 -2.91 -11.69 17.21
N LEU A 68 -3.53 -12.02 16.06
CA LEU A 68 -4.01 -13.38 15.73
C LEU A 68 -2.85 -14.36 15.44
N MET A 69 -1.79 -13.88 14.79
CA MET A 69 -0.59 -14.66 14.48
C MET A 69 0.02 -15.32 15.72
N PHE A 70 -0.02 -14.62 16.85
CA PHE A 70 0.61 -15.08 18.08
C PHE A 70 0.17 -16.50 18.49
N GLN A 71 -1.12 -16.81 18.42
CA GLN A 71 -1.60 -18.13 18.83
C GLN A 71 -1.20 -19.22 17.81
N ALA A 72 -1.26 -18.93 16.52
CA ALA A 72 -0.84 -19.85 15.47
C ALA A 72 0.68 -20.12 15.52
N GLU A 73 1.49 -19.10 15.77
CA GLU A 73 2.94 -19.23 16.02
C GLU A 73 3.24 -20.08 17.26
N GLN A 74 2.44 -19.98 18.32
CA GLN A 74 2.59 -20.81 19.51
C GLN A 74 2.27 -22.28 19.24
N TYR A 75 1.29 -22.57 18.36
CA TYR A 75 1.06 -23.94 17.88
C TYR A 75 2.23 -24.41 17.01
N PHE A 76 2.74 -23.56 16.14
CA PHE A 76 3.89 -23.86 15.29
C PHE A 76 5.13 -24.22 16.10
N ALA A 77 5.44 -23.41 17.12
CA ALA A 77 6.59 -23.61 18.01
C ALA A 77 6.51 -24.91 18.84
N LYS A 78 5.33 -25.52 18.94
CA LYS A 78 5.07 -26.80 19.62
C LYS A 78 4.97 -27.98 18.64
N ASP A 79 5.45 -27.81 17.41
CA ASP A 79 5.34 -28.78 16.30
C ASP A 79 3.88 -29.21 16.01
N SER A 80 2.91 -28.39 16.45
CA SER A 80 1.48 -28.66 16.26
C SER A 80 1.02 -28.09 14.92
N PHE A 81 1.67 -28.52 13.84
CA PHE A 81 1.53 -27.92 12.50
C PHE A 81 0.09 -27.93 11.96
N ASN A 82 -0.69 -28.97 12.27
CA ASN A 82 -2.10 -29.00 11.85
C ASN A 82 -2.96 -27.94 12.55
N LEU A 83 -2.71 -27.69 13.84
CA LEU A 83 -3.40 -26.64 14.60
C LEU A 83 -2.87 -25.25 14.23
N ALA A 84 -1.57 -25.11 13.98
CA ALA A 84 -1.00 -23.86 13.52
C ALA A 84 -1.56 -23.44 12.16
N LEU A 85 -1.72 -24.40 11.25
CA LEU A 85 -2.21 -24.18 9.90
C LEU A 85 -3.73 -23.89 9.87
N ASN A 86 -4.53 -24.74 10.51
CA ASN A 86 -5.99 -24.70 10.41
C ASN A 86 -6.69 -23.99 11.57
N GLY A 87 -5.98 -23.76 12.68
CA GLY A 87 -6.57 -23.24 13.91
C GLY A 87 -7.41 -24.28 14.64
N ASP A 88 -8.21 -23.77 15.57
CA ASP A 88 -9.25 -24.50 16.28
C ASP A 88 -10.45 -23.56 16.58
N ASN A 89 -11.41 -24.04 17.37
CA ASN A 89 -12.60 -23.24 17.71
C ASN A 89 -12.30 -22.00 18.57
N SER A 90 -11.10 -21.90 19.14
CA SER A 90 -10.68 -20.82 20.05
C SER A 90 -9.80 -19.80 19.35
N ALA A 91 -9.05 -20.19 18.31
CA ALA A 91 -8.15 -19.29 17.60
C ALA A 91 -7.94 -19.69 16.13
N PRO A 92 -7.81 -18.70 15.23
CA PRO A 92 -7.57 -18.95 13.83
C PRO A 92 -6.17 -19.53 13.58
N GLY A 93 -6.05 -20.30 12.49
CA GLY A 93 -4.78 -20.76 11.97
C GLY A 93 -4.21 -19.82 10.91
N PHE A 94 -3.02 -20.15 10.41
CA PHE A 94 -2.36 -19.37 9.35
C PHE A 94 -3.23 -19.21 8.10
N LEU A 95 -3.99 -20.23 7.69
CA LEU A 95 -4.84 -20.15 6.50
C LEU A 95 -5.96 -19.10 6.63
N GLU A 96 -6.58 -19.02 7.81
CA GLU A 96 -7.64 -18.03 8.06
C GLU A 96 -7.05 -16.62 8.17
N ILE A 97 -5.85 -16.49 8.73
CA ILE A 97 -5.13 -15.21 8.78
C ILE A 97 -4.75 -14.76 7.36
N ILE A 98 -4.34 -15.68 6.49
CA ILE A 98 -4.05 -15.39 5.07
C ILE A 98 -5.31 -14.92 4.34
N ASP A 99 -6.43 -15.64 4.47
CA ASP A 99 -7.67 -15.31 3.76
C ASP A 99 -8.20 -13.91 4.13
N ASN A 100 -8.14 -13.57 5.42
CA ASN A 100 -8.64 -12.29 5.92
C ASN A 100 -7.62 -11.14 5.81
N TYR A 101 -6.32 -11.43 5.94
CA TYR A 101 -5.28 -10.43 6.13
C TYR A 101 -4.06 -10.59 5.23
N GLY A 102 -4.10 -11.39 4.17
CA GLY A 102 -2.95 -11.68 3.29
C GLY A 102 -2.27 -10.45 2.66
N SER A 103 -2.99 -9.33 2.56
CA SER A 103 -2.43 -8.04 2.09
C SER A 103 -1.59 -7.28 3.15
N THR A 104 -1.62 -7.72 4.39
CA THR A 104 -0.84 -7.18 5.51
C THR A 104 0.53 -7.86 5.57
N LYS A 105 1.50 -7.28 6.26
CA LYS A 105 2.82 -7.89 6.46
C LYS A 105 2.70 -9.17 7.29
N SER A 106 1.85 -9.16 8.31
CA SER A 106 1.57 -10.33 9.14
C SER A 106 0.88 -11.44 8.35
N GLY A 107 -0.15 -11.13 7.55
CA GLY A 107 -0.77 -12.13 6.67
C GLY A 107 0.18 -12.65 5.59
N ASN A 108 1.05 -11.79 5.07
CA ASN A 108 2.14 -12.24 4.18
C ASN A 108 3.10 -13.19 4.91
N LEU A 109 3.51 -12.89 6.14
CA LEU A 109 4.33 -13.80 6.95
C LEU A 109 3.60 -15.12 7.25
N ALA A 110 2.28 -15.10 7.41
CA ALA A 110 1.48 -16.31 7.59
C ALA A 110 1.61 -17.27 6.40
N HIS A 111 1.75 -16.78 5.15
CA HIS A 111 2.05 -17.63 3.98
C HIS A 111 3.34 -18.45 4.19
N TYR A 112 4.40 -17.83 4.68
CA TYR A 112 5.66 -18.53 4.97
C TYR A 112 5.48 -19.65 6.01
N TYR A 113 4.79 -19.35 7.12
CA TYR A 113 4.51 -20.33 8.16
C TYR A 113 3.59 -21.45 7.68
N ALA A 114 2.53 -21.12 6.92
CA ALA A 114 1.62 -22.08 6.32
C ALA A 114 2.37 -23.04 5.38
N GLY A 115 3.25 -22.50 4.54
CA GLY A 115 4.10 -23.29 3.67
C GLY A 115 4.96 -24.31 4.44
N ILE A 116 5.59 -23.89 5.53
CA ILE A 116 6.37 -24.80 6.38
C ILE A 116 5.48 -25.84 7.06
N CYS A 117 4.32 -25.44 7.59
CA CYS A 117 3.33 -26.38 8.14
C CYS A 117 2.97 -27.46 7.12
N TYR A 118 2.67 -27.07 5.88
CA TYR A 118 2.37 -28.00 4.79
C TYR A 118 3.53 -28.97 4.52
N LEU A 119 4.79 -28.51 4.52
CA LEU A 119 5.96 -29.39 4.37
C LEU A 119 6.07 -30.43 5.49
N HIS A 120 5.87 -30.03 6.74
CA HIS A 120 5.92 -30.96 7.87
C HIS A 120 4.78 -31.98 7.83
N LEU A 121 3.59 -31.55 7.46
CA LEU A 121 2.42 -32.42 7.31
C LEU A 121 2.60 -33.39 6.13
N ALA A 122 3.17 -32.94 5.00
CA ALA A 122 3.50 -33.81 3.88
C ALA A 122 4.39 -34.99 4.30
N ASN A 123 5.42 -34.71 5.10
CA ASN A 123 6.36 -35.73 5.57
C ASN A 123 5.71 -36.77 6.51
N SER A 124 4.54 -36.49 7.07
CA SER A 124 3.86 -37.33 8.05
C SER A 124 2.61 -38.03 7.52
N GLN A 125 2.08 -37.61 6.36
CA GLN A 125 0.77 -38.05 5.84
C GLN A 125 0.88 -39.05 4.70
N ALA A 126 -0.18 -39.86 4.51
CA ALA A 126 -0.24 -40.90 3.48
C ALA A 126 -0.30 -40.35 2.03
N ASN A 127 -0.77 -39.13 1.83
CA ASN A 127 -0.91 -38.47 0.52
C ASN A 127 -0.13 -37.14 0.48
N PRO A 128 1.21 -37.17 0.39
CA PRO A 128 2.06 -35.99 0.57
C PRO A 128 2.01 -35.00 -0.61
N LYS A 129 1.56 -35.43 -1.79
CA LYS A 129 1.58 -34.62 -3.02
C LYS A 129 0.82 -33.29 -2.87
N GLU A 130 -0.42 -33.35 -2.37
CA GLU A 130 -1.27 -32.17 -2.19
C GLU A 130 -0.64 -31.19 -1.20
N TYR A 131 -0.09 -31.69 -0.09
CA TYR A 131 0.61 -30.87 0.89
C TYR A 131 1.86 -30.20 0.29
N PHE A 132 2.60 -30.88 -0.58
CA PHE A 132 3.73 -30.25 -1.27
C PHE A 132 3.29 -29.17 -2.27
N GLU A 133 2.20 -29.40 -2.99
CA GLU A 133 1.64 -28.40 -3.92
C GLU A 133 1.20 -27.14 -3.16
N ASN A 134 0.47 -27.30 -2.06
CA ASN A 134 0.09 -26.17 -1.21
C ASN A 134 1.31 -25.49 -0.59
N ALA A 135 2.31 -26.25 -0.12
CA ALA A 135 3.54 -25.66 0.40
C ALA A 135 4.24 -24.76 -0.62
N ILE A 136 4.31 -25.17 -1.89
CA ILE A 136 4.91 -24.38 -2.96
C ILE A 136 4.10 -23.11 -3.23
N ASP A 137 2.77 -23.20 -3.24
CA ASP A 137 1.89 -22.06 -3.48
C ASP A 137 2.02 -21.01 -2.37
N GLU A 138 1.97 -21.44 -1.12
CA GLU A 138 2.11 -20.57 0.05
C GLU A 138 3.51 -19.93 0.12
N LEU A 139 4.57 -20.71 -0.05
CA LEU A 139 5.94 -20.18 -0.06
C LEU A 139 6.21 -19.27 -1.27
N GLY A 140 5.55 -19.50 -2.40
CA GLY A 140 5.62 -18.65 -3.58
C GLY A 140 4.85 -17.34 -3.43
N SER A 141 3.81 -17.33 -2.60
CA SER A 141 3.00 -16.14 -2.31
C SER A 141 3.67 -15.19 -1.30
N PHE A 142 4.56 -15.72 -0.46
CA PHE A 142 5.38 -14.91 0.46
C PHE A 142 6.38 -14.02 -0.29
N SER A 143 6.28 -12.69 -0.12
CA SER A 143 7.18 -11.71 -0.77
C SER A 143 7.67 -10.57 0.12
#